data_AF-A0A519T5B1-F1
#
_entry.id   AF-A0A519T5B1-F1
#
_cell.length_a   1.000
_cell.length_b   1.000
_cell.length_c   1.000
_cell.angle_alpha   90.00
_cell.angle_beta   90.00
_cell.angle_gamma   90.00
#
_symmetry.space_group_name_H-M   'P 1'
#
loop_
_entity.id
_entity.type
_entity.pdbx_description
1 polymer ?
#
loop_
_entity_poly.entity_id
_entity_poly.type
_entity_poly.pdbx_seq_one_letter_code
_entity_poly.pdbx_strand_id
1 'polypeptide(L)'
;MSPAAAVTTSRPSAAFIAASWFALLAGVGGFLLGLLNATMALNEKGYYFTVLLFGLFAVISLQKTVRDQLEKIPVTKLYYGLAWVATLLPIVLLAVGPWHATLTLSEKGFYA
;
A
#
# COMPACT_ATOMS: atom_id res chain seq x y z
N MET A 1 -44.71 5.45 -5.53
CA MET A 1 -43.26 5.70 -5.70
C MET A 1 -42.64 5.73 -4.33
N SER A 2 -41.90 4.68 -3.93
CA SER A 2 -41.21 4.66 -2.63
C SER A 2 -39.97 5.58 -2.71
N PRO A 3 -39.72 6.48 -1.73
CA PRO A 3 -38.52 7.30 -1.73
C PRO A 3 -37.28 6.42 -1.58
N ALA A 4 -36.31 6.58 -2.49
CA ALA A 4 -35.02 5.91 -2.38
C ALA A 4 -34.37 6.29 -1.05
N ALA A 5 -34.05 5.30 -0.21
CA ALA A 5 -33.40 5.52 1.08
C ALA A 5 -32.11 6.32 0.90
N ALA A 6 -31.95 7.40 1.66
CA ALA A 6 -30.74 8.22 1.64
C ALA A 6 -29.55 7.38 2.11
N VAL A 7 -28.53 7.23 1.27
CA VAL A 7 -27.27 6.58 1.65
C VAL A 7 -26.56 7.48 2.64
N THR A 8 -26.52 7.08 3.92
CA THR A 8 -25.76 7.78 4.95
C THR A 8 -24.30 7.31 4.92
N THR A 9 -23.42 8.10 4.32
CA THR A 9 -21.97 7.87 4.39
C THR A 9 -21.49 8.14 5.82
N SER A 10 -21.25 7.07 6.59
CA SER A 10 -20.72 7.16 7.95
C SER A 10 -19.24 7.57 7.92
N ARG A 11 -18.93 8.77 8.43
CA ARG A 11 -17.56 9.26 8.55
C ARG A 11 -16.84 8.50 9.68
N PRO A 12 -15.61 7.99 9.46
CA PRO A 12 -14.83 7.35 10.53
C PRO A 12 -14.58 8.30 11.72
N SER A 13 -14.45 7.74 12.93
CA SER A 13 -14.21 8.54 14.14
C SER A 13 -12.87 9.27 14.08
N ALA A 14 -12.76 10.42 14.76
CA ALA A 14 -11.51 11.18 14.83
C ALA A 14 -10.35 10.34 15.39
N ALA A 15 -10.63 9.48 16.38
CA ALA A 15 -9.66 8.56 16.94
C ALA A 15 -9.14 7.54 15.90
N PHE A 16 -10.02 6.97 15.08
CA PHE A 16 -9.62 6.04 14.02
C PHE A 16 -8.78 6.73 12.95
N ILE A 17 -9.15 7.95 12.55
CA ILE A 17 -8.39 8.74 11.57
C ILE A 17 -6.98 9.03 12.09
N ALA A 18 -6.86 9.46 13.35
CA ALA A 18 -5.57 9.73 13.98
C ALA A 18 -4.70 8.46 14.06
N ALA A 19 -5.29 7.33 14.49
CA ALA A 19 -4.59 6.05 14.55
C ALA A 19 -4.10 5.59 13.17
N SER A 20 -4.91 5.79 12.12
CA SER A 20 -4.56 5.41 10.75
C SER A 20 -3.38 6.23 10.21
N TRP A 21 -3.39 7.56 10.43
CA TRP A 21 -2.27 8.41 10.05
C TRP A 21 -1.00 8.09 10.84
N PHE A 22 -1.14 7.83 12.13
CA PHE A 22 -0.01 7.43 12.97
C PHE A 22 0.59 6.11 12.48
N ALA A 23 -0.23 5.08 12.23
CA ALA A 23 0.24 3.79 11.72
C ALA A 23 0.94 3.92 10.36
N LEU A 24 0.36 4.71 9.43
CA LEU A 24 0.97 4.96 8.12
C LEU A 24 2.32 5.66 8.25
N LEU A 25 2.39 6.74 9.03
CA LEU A 25 3.62 7.51 9.20
C LEU A 25 4.70 6.72 9.95
N ALA A 26 4.33 5.96 10.97
CA ALA A 26 5.24 5.10 11.71
C ALA A 26 5.78 3.97 10.81
N GLY A 27 4.92 3.32 10.01
CA GLY A 27 5.33 2.26 9.09
C GLY A 27 6.24 2.77 7.97
N VAL A 28 5.81 3.81 7.25
CA VAL A 28 6.60 4.42 6.17
C VAL A 28 7.90 5.03 6.71
N GLY A 29 7.81 5.78 7.81
CA GLY A 29 8.97 6.39 8.45
C GLY A 29 9.97 5.35 8.95
N GLY A 30 9.50 4.30 9.62
CA GLY A 30 10.32 3.18 10.05
C GLY A 30 11.04 2.52 8.87
N PHE A 31 10.31 2.14 7.83
CA PHE A 31 10.88 1.51 6.64
C PHE A 31 11.95 2.39 5.98
N LEU A 32 11.67 3.69 5.79
CA LEU A 32 12.64 4.63 5.20
C LEU A 32 13.87 4.83 6.07
N LEU A 33 13.71 4.95 7.39
CA LEU A 33 14.85 5.07 8.31
C LEU A 33 15.72 3.81 8.29
N GLY A 34 15.12 2.62 8.28
CA GLY A 34 15.88 1.37 8.13
C GLY A 34 16.63 1.32 6.80
N LEU A 35 15.97 1.71 5.71
CA LEU A 35 16.55 1.73 4.36
C LEU A 35 17.73 2.70 4.24
N LEU A 36 17.62 3.88 4.86
CA LEU A 36 18.70 4.86 4.91
C LEU A 36 19.91 4.32 5.67
N ASN A 37 19.69 3.66 6.82
CA ASN A 37 20.76 3.13 7.67
C ASN A 37 21.37 1.81 7.19
N ALA A 38 20.68 1.06 6.33
CA ALA A 38 21.18 -0.24 5.88
C ALA A 38 22.46 -0.13 5.04
N THR A 39 23.39 -1.05 5.28
CA THR A 39 24.62 -1.23 4.51
C THR A 39 24.37 -2.10 3.29
N MET A 40 23.72 -1.51 2.29
CA MET A 40 23.36 -2.15 1.02
C MET A 40 23.71 -1.24 -0.16
N ALA A 41 23.85 -1.82 -1.35
CA ALA A 41 24.20 -1.05 -2.54
C ALA A 41 23.06 -0.09 -2.92
N LEU A 42 23.38 1.04 -3.57
CA LEU A 42 22.39 2.09 -3.85
C LEU A 42 21.24 1.61 -4.76
N ASN A 43 21.53 0.71 -5.69
CA ASN A 43 20.54 0.04 -6.53
C ASN A 43 19.59 -0.85 -5.72
N GLU A 44 20.09 -1.54 -4.69
CA GLU A 44 19.27 -2.35 -3.77
C GLU A 44 18.37 -1.44 -2.92
N LYS A 45 18.90 -0.32 -2.41
CA LYS A 45 18.08 0.70 -1.74
C LYS A 45 16.98 1.23 -2.64
N GLY A 46 17.35 1.55 -3.89
CA GLY A 46 16.42 2.01 -4.92
C GLY A 46 15.28 1.02 -5.15
N TYR A 47 15.58 -0.29 -5.22
CA TYR A 47 14.58 -1.34 -5.36
C TYR A 47 13.54 -1.29 -4.22
N TYR A 48 13.96 -1.36 -2.96
CA TYR A 48 13.03 -1.35 -1.82
C TYR A 48 12.25 -0.04 -1.71
N PHE A 49 12.88 1.10 -2.00
CA PHE A 49 12.21 2.40 -2.02
C PHE A 49 11.12 2.46 -3.11
N THR A 50 11.43 2.03 -4.33
CA THR A 50 10.46 2.01 -5.44
C THR A 50 9.32 1.04 -5.15
N VAL A 51 9.60 -0.13 -4.56
CA VAL A 51 8.56 -1.10 -4.17
C VAL A 51 7.60 -0.49 -3.13
N LEU A 52 8.12 0.22 -2.12
CA LEU A 52 7.29 0.94 -1.15
C LEU A 52 6.38 1.98 -1.83
N LEU A 53 6.96 2.85 -2.67
CA LEU A 53 6.19 3.89 -3.37
C LEU A 53 5.14 3.29 -4.31
N PHE A 54 5.51 2.24 -5.04
CA PHE A 54 4.61 1.55 -5.94
C PHE A 54 3.45 0.90 -5.18
N GLY A 55 3.69 0.27 -4.03
CA GLY A 55 2.65 -0.30 -3.17
C GLY A 55 1.68 0.75 -2.63
N LEU A 56 2.19 1.88 -2.14
CA LEU A 56 1.35 2.99 -1.68
C LEU A 56 0.47 3.54 -2.80
N PHE A 57 1.03 3.74 -3.99
CA PHE A 57 0.28 4.19 -5.15
C PHE A 57 -0.79 3.16 -5.58
N ALA A 58 -0.40 1.88 -5.69
CA ALA A 58 -1.27 0.81 -6.15
C ALA A 58 -2.48 0.61 -5.23
N VAL A 59 -2.27 0.59 -3.90
CA VAL A 59 -3.36 0.40 -2.95
C VAL A 59 -4.33 1.59 -2.94
N ILE A 60 -3.84 2.83 -3.08
CA ILE A 60 -4.69 4.02 -3.20
C ILE A 60 -5.50 3.97 -4.50
N SER A 61 -4.87 3.55 -5.60
CA SER A 61 -5.56 3.37 -6.88
C SER A 61 -6.68 2.31 -6.78
N LEU A 62 -6.41 1.19 -6.11
CA LEU A 62 -7.42 0.16 -5.87
C LEU A 62 -8.55 0.67 -4.96
N GLN A 63 -8.24 1.35 -3.86
CA GLN A 63 -9.23 1.97 -2.97
C GLN A 63 -10.14 2.94 -3.74
N LYS A 64 -9.55 3.80 -4.57
CA LYS A 64 -10.30 4.71 -5.44
C LYS A 64 -11.21 3.94 -6.38
N THR A 65 -10.69 2.90 -7.03
CA THR A 65 -11.47 2.08 -7.97
C THR A 65 -12.67 1.41 -7.31
N VAL A 66 -12.50 0.89 -6.09
CA VAL A 66 -13.59 0.29 -5.30
C VAL A 66 -14.62 1.36 -4.91
N ARG A 67 -14.17 2.52 -4.42
CA ARG A 67 -15.05 3.65 -4.10
C ARG A 67 -15.86 4.10 -5.32
N ASP A 68 -15.19 4.28 -6.45
CA ASP A 68 -15.81 4.73 -7.69
C ASP A 68 -16.91 3.73 -8.16
N GLN A 69 -16.71 2.41 -7.97
CA GLN A 69 -17.76 1.41 -8.20
C GLN A 69 -18.96 1.55 -7.25
N LEU A 70 -18.73 1.80 -5.96
CA LEU A 70 -19.78 2.01 -4.96
C LEU A 70 -20.59 3.28 -5.26
N GLU A 71 -19.92 4.32 -5.76
CA GLU A 71 -20.51 5.59 -6.19
C GLU A 71 -21.14 5.53 -7.60
N LYS A 72 -21.13 4.35 -8.26
CA LYS A 72 -21.66 4.13 -9.61
C LYS A 72 -20.96 4.95 -10.70
N ILE A 73 -19.71 5.36 -10.46
CA ILE A 73 -18.84 5.94 -11.48
C ILE A 73 -18.35 4.80 -12.39
N PRO A 74 -18.38 4.94 -13.72
CA PRO A 74 -17.96 3.87 -14.63
C PRO A 74 -16.49 3.48 -14.43
N VAL A 75 -16.25 2.20 -14.15
CA VAL A 75 -14.93 1.59 -14.01
C VAL A 75 -14.84 0.39 -14.95
N THR A 76 -13.76 0.28 -15.72
CA THR A 76 -13.56 -0.89 -16.59
C THR A 76 -13.10 -2.10 -15.78
N LYS A 77 -13.59 -3.30 -16.13
CA LYS A 77 -13.17 -4.55 -15.48
C LYS A 77 -11.66 -4.79 -15.62
N LEU A 78 -11.08 -4.38 -16.76
CA LEU A 78 -9.64 -4.47 -17.01
C LEU A 78 -8.85 -3.62 -16.02
N TYR A 79 -9.23 -2.35 -15.83
CA TYR A 79 -8.54 -1.46 -14.90
C TYR A 79 -8.64 -1.96 -13.45
N TYR A 80 -9.81 -2.45 -13.04
CA TYR A 80 -9.99 -3.07 -11.73
C TYR A 80 -9.08 -4.28 -11.51
N GLY A 81 -8.97 -5.17 -12.51
CA GLY A 81 -8.03 -6.30 -12.46
C GLY A 81 -6.57 -5.85 -12.36
N LEU A 82 -6.17 -4.83 -13.13
CA LEU A 82 -4.83 -4.26 -13.06
C LEU A 82 -4.52 -3.63 -11.70
N ALA A 83 -5.47 -2.93 -11.07
CA ALA A 83 -5.29 -2.34 -9.75
C ALA A 83 -5.04 -3.41 -8.67
N TRP A 84 -5.71 -4.56 -8.75
CA TRP A 84 -5.46 -5.70 -7.87
C TRP A 84 -4.08 -6.30 -8.09
N VAL A 85 -3.71 -6.58 -9.34
CA VAL A 85 -2.37 -7.10 -9.67
C VAL A 85 -1.27 -6.15 -9.21
N ALA A 86 -1.43 -4.85 -9.47
CA ALA A 86 -0.49 -3.82 -9.05
C ALA A 86 -0.36 -3.73 -7.53
N THR A 87 -1.43 -4.01 -6.77
CA THR A 87 -1.39 -4.04 -5.30
C THR A 87 -0.67 -5.27 -4.77
N LEU A 88 -0.88 -6.44 -5.39
CA LEU A 88 -0.26 -7.69 -4.95
C LEU A 88 1.22 -7.79 -5.32
N LEU A 89 1.63 -7.21 -6.45
CA LEU A 89 3.00 -7.27 -6.93
C LEU A 89 4.06 -6.77 -5.93
N PRO A 90 3.94 -5.58 -5.30
CA PRO A 90 4.92 -5.10 -4.32
C PRO A 90 4.94 -5.97 -3.07
N ILE A 91 3.81 -6.55 -2.65
CA ILE A 91 3.75 -7.48 -1.51
C ILE A 91 4.57 -8.74 -1.84
N VAL A 92 4.40 -9.29 -3.03
CA VAL A 92 5.19 -10.45 -3.50
C VAL A 92 6.67 -10.09 -3.60
N LEU A 93 7.01 -8.91 -4.13
CA LEU A 93 8.39 -8.45 -4.26
C LEU A 93 9.08 -8.20 -2.90
N LEU A 94 8.34 -7.75 -1.89
CA LEU A 94 8.85 -7.63 -0.51
C LEU A 94 8.97 -8.98 0.18
N ALA A 95 8.12 -9.96 -0.13
CA ALA A 95 8.25 -11.30 0.43
C ALA A 95 9.42 -12.09 -0.21
N VAL A 96 9.55 -12.02 -1.55
CA VAL A 96 10.51 -12.83 -2.31
C VAL A 96 11.90 -12.17 -2.38
N GLY A 97 11.97 -10.84 -2.50
CA GLY A 97 13.23 -10.12 -2.62
C GLY A 97 14.23 -10.42 -1.49
N PRO A 98 13.86 -10.21 -0.21
CA PRO A 98 14.71 -10.53 0.93
C PRO A 98 15.07 -12.01 1.06
N TRP A 99 14.21 -12.92 0.59
CA TRP A 99 14.50 -14.35 0.61
C TRP A 99 15.77 -14.67 -0.21
N HIS A 100 15.90 -14.03 -1.38
CA HIS A 100 17.02 -14.23 -2.30
C HIS A 100 18.21 -13.29 -2.06
N ALA A 101 18.04 -12.23 -1.28
CA ALA A 101 19.11 -11.27 -0.99
C ALA A 101 20.12 -11.82 0.04
N THR A 102 21.38 -11.38 -0.07
CA THR A 102 22.44 -11.58 0.92
C THR A 102 22.31 -10.62 2.10
N LEU A 103 21.08 -10.37 2.56
CA LEU A 103 20.77 -9.56 3.74
C LEU A 103 20.91 -10.38 5.01
N THR A 104 21.24 -9.73 6.12
CA THR A 104 21.21 -10.36 7.45
C THR A 104 19.77 -10.74 7.82
N LEU A 105 19.59 -11.74 8.69
CA LEU A 105 18.24 -12.22 9.05
C LEU A 105 17.35 -11.12 9.65
N SER A 106 17.94 -10.17 10.40
CA SER A 106 17.25 -8.99 10.93
C SER A 106 16.80 -8.03 9.83
N GLU A 107 17.58 -7.85 8.77
CA GLU A 107 17.19 -7.03 7.63
C GLU A 107 16.12 -7.72 6.79
N LYS A 108 16.19 -9.05 6.65
CA LYS A 108 15.14 -9.82 5.95
C LYS A 108 13.78 -9.68 6.61
N GLY A 109 13.73 -9.82 7.94
CA GLY A 109 12.49 -9.64 8.70
C GLY A 109 12.00 -8.19 8.80
N PHE A 110 12.88 -7.22 8.57
CA PHE A 110 12.52 -5.80 8.58
C PHE A 110 11.92 -5.32 7.25
N TYR A 111 12.36 -5.89 6.11
CA TYR A 111 11.90 -5.51 4.77
C TYR A 111 10.82 -6.43 4.17
N ALA A 112 10.53 -7.57 4.79
CA ALA A 112 9.46 -8.50 4.38
C ALA A 112 8.12 -8.16 5.05
#